data_AF-A0A7G2E0N8-F1
#
_entry.id   AF-A0A7G2E0N8-F1
#
_cell.length_a   1.000
_cell.length_b   1.000
_cell.length_c   1.000
_cell.angle_alpha   90.00
_cell.angle_beta   90.00
_cell.angle_gamma   90.00
#
_symmetry.space_group_name_H-M   'P 1'
#
loop_
_entity.id
_entity.type
_entity.pdbx_description
1 polymer ?
#
loop_
_entity_poly.entity_id
_entity_poly.type
_entity_poly.pdbx_seq_one_letter_code
_entity_poly.pdbx_strand_id
1 'polypeptide(L)'
;MADHQEDEDLKLALKMSMQYNPPEPKRSKPIEEEETGSGSQSGGESPEAKSRRLQRELMAAAAEKRMVLFPKSPSPVNKARVLPISVVGGDKDEEVVGSCLGKDLSVEESDQLFSIVFGNEVSKSVLAQWTNQGIRFSPDPETTIGLVQHEGGPCGVLAALQAFVLKYLLYFPGDRVASPCMGVWTLSKDRHVVSDSFSSVTEEAKTKALVRSMCEILFMCGDNNRAVIASFTNFEDSSSNQKDEAMAGGLPIESASDLQKILRFETFTTQASAQNKLEGTITAFQSRMGALLFLISALLSRGLDSVQADRDDPNLPLVTAPFGHASQEIVNLLLCGEAVPNVFDGRMDLGGGMFLKGISKNVDVGFLTLLESLNFCKVGQNLKCPKWPIWVIGSESHYTVLFALDPSVQEENELELRESQIRRAFDARDQSGGGGFITVEAFHQVAQETNIRLPIKKLDDICATGFIVWSELWQVILELDQNLGGIKDATGLMGKKVFDIYHFNGIAKSDINGGGQAMAVEGGMVPMQRPRLTKLNVSVPPKWTPEEYMTCALPPSSSEKDSEVNQPKPVQHAPLVDCIRTRWSRAACSWSGDPPSIV
;
A
#
# COMPACT_ATOMS: atom_id res chain seq x y z
N MET A 1 -4.23 -7.02 -52.72
CA MET A 1 -4.99 -8.28 -52.61
C MET A 1 -4.60 -9.10 -51.36
N ALA A 2 -4.10 -8.47 -50.29
CA ALA A 2 -3.84 -9.12 -49.01
C ALA A 2 -4.86 -8.66 -47.94
N ASP A 3 -5.23 -7.38 -47.94
CA ASP A 3 -6.17 -6.81 -46.96
C ASP A 3 -7.63 -7.31 -47.06
N HIS A 4 -8.05 -7.86 -48.20
CA HIS A 4 -9.41 -8.37 -48.35
C HIS A 4 -9.61 -9.80 -47.80
N GLN A 5 -8.53 -10.54 -47.53
CA GLN A 5 -8.62 -11.89 -46.98
C GLN A 5 -8.70 -11.86 -45.45
N GLU A 6 -7.99 -10.92 -44.81
CA GLU A 6 -8.00 -10.75 -43.35
C GLU A 6 -9.35 -10.25 -42.81
N ASP A 7 -10.04 -9.38 -43.56
CA ASP A 7 -11.38 -8.88 -43.20
C ASP A 7 -12.48 -9.95 -43.29
N GLU A 8 -12.33 -10.92 -44.20
CA GLU A 8 -13.24 -12.07 -44.33
C GLU A 8 -12.99 -13.11 -43.24
N ASP A 9 -11.72 -13.37 -42.89
CA ASP A 9 -11.35 -14.28 -41.81
C ASP A 9 -11.76 -13.72 -40.43
N LEU A 10 -11.68 -12.39 -40.23
CA LEU A 10 -12.15 -11.72 -39.01
C LEU A 10 -13.68 -11.79 -38.87
N LYS A 11 -14.42 -11.65 -39.97
CA LYS A 11 -15.89 -11.84 -39.98
C LYS A 11 -16.29 -13.28 -39.75
N LEU A 12 -15.53 -14.25 -40.26
CA LEU A 12 -15.78 -15.68 -40.03
C LEU A 12 -15.53 -16.06 -38.57
N ALA A 13 -14.46 -15.52 -37.96
CA ALA A 13 -14.15 -15.70 -36.54
C ALA A 13 -15.21 -15.09 -35.61
N LEU A 14 -15.76 -13.91 -35.95
CA LEU A 14 -16.86 -13.29 -35.20
C LEU A 14 -18.15 -14.13 -35.27
N LYS A 15 -18.44 -14.73 -36.43
CA LYS A 15 -19.64 -15.54 -36.65
C LYS A 15 -19.59 -16.89 -35.92
N MET A 16 -18.40 -17.47 -35.74
CA MET A 16 -18.19 -18.71 -34.99
C MET A 16 -18.24 -18.49 -33.46
N SER A 17 -17.94 -17.28 -32.99
CA SER A 17 -17.97 -16.90 -31.56
C SER A 17 -19.39 -16.70 -30.99
N MET A 18 -20.38 -16.43 -31.86
CA MET A 18 -21.76 -16.12 -31.45
C MET A 18 -22.70 -17.33 -31.31
N GLN A 19 -22.22 -18.56 -31.42
CA GLN A 19 -23.04 -19.77 -31.24
C GLN A 19 -22.80 -20.44 -29.88
N TYR A 20 -23.18 -19.78 -28.79
CA TYR A 20 -23.45 -20.47 -27.53
C TYR A 20 -24.46 -19.66 -26.71
N ASN A 21 -25.70 -20.16 -26.61
CA ASN A 21 -26.77 -19.58 -25.80
C ASN A 21 -26.85 -20.29 -24.44
N PRO A 22 -26.56 -19.62 -23.30
CA PRO A 22 -27.02 -20.06 -21.99
C PRO A 22 -28.45 -19.55 -21.71
N PRO A 23 -29.25 -20.23 -20.87
CA PRO A 23 -30.66 -19.90 -20.68
C PRO A 23 -30.84 -18.62 -19.82
N GLU A 24 -31.75 -17.74 -20.26
CA GLU A 24 -32.07 -16.46 -19.61
C GLU A 24 -32.69 -16.62 -18.21
N PRO A 25 -32.23 -15.86 -17.20
CA PRO A 25 -33.00 -15.59 -16.00
C PRO A 25 -33.91 -14.35 -16.20
N LYS A 26 -35.21 -14.54 -16.00
CA LYS A 26 -36.26 -13.51 -16.07
C LYS A 26 -35.93 -12.28 -15.20
N ARG A 27 -35.85 -11.10 -15.81
CA ARG A 27 -35.80 -9.81 -15.10
C ARG A 27 -37.02 -8.96 -15.47
N SER A 28 -37.70 -8.46 -14.45
CA SER A 28 -38.84 -7.56 -14.50
C SER A 28 -38.43 -6.17 -15.05
N LYS A 29 -39.27 -5.61 -15.93
CA LYS A 29 -39.13 -4.29 -16.57
C LYS A 29 -39.15 -3.12 -15.57
N PRO A 30 -38.46 -2.01 -15.86
CA PRO A 30 -38.91 -0.67 -15.49
C PRO A 30 -39.58 0.05 -16.67
N ILE A 31 -40.42 1.01 -16.29
CA ILE A 31 -41.38 1.78 -17.08
C ILE A 31 -40.69 2.87 -17.93
N GLU A 32 -41.24 3.07 -19.13
CA GLU A 32 -40.94 4.14 -20.11
C GLU A 32 -41.55 5.47 -19.67
N GLU A 33 -40.79 6.57 -19.78
CA GLU A 33 -41.35 7.90 -20.09
C GLU A 33 -40.43 8.62 -21.10
N GLU A 34 -41.07 9.20 -22.11
CA GLU A 34 -40.55 9.80 -23.34
C GLU A 34 -40.10 11.26 -23.20
N GLU A 35 -39.12 11.61 -24.06
CA GLU A 35 -38.88 12.89 -24.75
C GLU A 35 -38.66 14.19 -23.93
N THR A 36 -37.53 14.90 -24.12
CA THR A 36 -37.29 15.72 -25.33
C THR A 36 -35.81 16.13 -25.41
N GLY A 37 -35.28 16.20 -26.63
CA GLY A 37 -33.85 16.35 -26.91
C GLY A 37 -33.32 17.78 -27.02
N SER A 38 -31.98 17.86 -27.02
CA SER A 38 -31.16 18.90 -27.65
C SER A 38 -29.71 18.42 -27.67
N GLY A 39 -29.18 18.10 -28.85
CA GLY A 39 -27.87 17.50 -29.04
C GLY A 39 -26.68 18.47 -28.98
N SER A 40 -25.49 17.93 -28.67
CA SER A 40 -24.26 18.21 -29.42
C SER A 40 -23.10 17.32 -28.95
N GLN A 41 -22.48 16.66 -29.94
CA GLN A 41 -21.10 16.16 -30.04
C GLN A 41 -20.65 15.02 -29.09
N SER A 42 -20.79 13.80 -29.62
CA SER A 42 -20.07 12.60 -29.19
C SER A 42 -18.57 12.74 -29.45
N GLY A 43 -17.78 12.99 -28.41
CA GLY A 43 -16.35 12.74 -28.42
C GLY A 43 -16.10 11.23 -28.45
N GLY A 44 -15.58 10.72 -29.55
CA GLY A 44 -15.14 9.33 -29.65
C GLY A 44 -14.01 9.06 -28.65
N GLU A 45 -14.15 7.99 -27.86
CA GLU A 45 -13.13 7.53 -26.92
C GLU A 45 -11.77 7.34 -27.64
N SER A 46 -10.71 7.96 -27.11
CA SER A 46 -9.34 7.81 -27.60
C SER A 46 -8.93 6.32 -27.63
N PRO A 47 -8.13 5.86 -28.62
CA PRO A 47 -7.60 4.50 -28.67
C PRO A 47 -6.91 4.05 -27.37
N GLU A 48 -6.29 4.98 -26.64
CA GLU A 48 -5.64 4.72 -25.35
C GLU A 48 -6.66 4.53 -24.21
N ALA A 49 -7.81 5.22 -24.26
CA ALA A 49 -8.90 5.00 -23.32
C ALA A 49 -9.55 3.62 -23.57
N LYS A 50 -9.67 3.22 -24.84
CA LYS A 50 -10.15 1.88 -25.24
C LYS A 50 -9.18 0.77 -24.81
N SER A 51 -7.87 0.98 -24.98
CA SER A 51 -6.85 0.01 -24.54
C SER A 51 -6.85 -0.17 -23.02
N ARG A 52 -6.91 0.94 -22.26
CA ARG A 52 -7.01 0.90 -20.79
C ARG A 52 -8.31 0.24 -20.31
N ARG A 53 -9.43 0.50 -20.99
CA ARG A 53 -10.70 -0.15 -20.71
C ARG A 53 -10.65 -1.65 -21.00
N LEU A 54 -10.07 -2.06 -22.12
CA LEU A 54 -9.91 -3.47 -22.48
C LEU A 54 -9.01 -4.20 -21.47
N GLN A 55 -7.94 -3.55 -21.01
CA GLN A 55 -7.06 -4.09 -19.98
C GLN A 55 -7.79 -4.23 -18.63
N ARG A 56 -8.66 -3.28 -18.27
CA ARG A 56 -9.53 -3.34 -17.08
C ARG A 56 -10.57 -4.46 -17.17
N GLU A 57 -11.20 -4.62 -18.33
CA GLU A 57 -12.17 -5.68 -18.60
C GLU A 57 -11.50 -7.07 -18.57
N LEU A 58 -10.26 -7.19 -19.05
CA LEU A 58 -9.49 -8.44 -18.97
C LEU A 58 -9.10 -8.81 -17.53
N MET A 59 -8.71 -7.83 -16.71
CA MET A 59 -8.43 -8.08 -15.29
C MET A 59 -9.70 -8.40 -14.49
N ALA A 60 -10.82 -7.71 -14.78
CA ALA A 60 -12.12 -8.02 -14.19
C ALA A 60 -12.58 -9.43 -14.59
N ALA A 61 -12.44 -9.81 -15.85
CA ALA A 61 -12.74 -11.16 -16.34
C ALA A 61 -11.82 -12.23 -15.74
N ALA A 62 -10.55 -11.90 -15.46
CA ALA A 62 -9.63 -12.80 -14.75
C ALA A 62 -10.04 -13.00 -13.27
N ALA A 63 -10.49 -11.94 -12.60
CA ALA A 63 -11.04 -12.01 -11.25
C ALA A 63 -12.36 -12.82 -11.22
N GLU A 64 -13.24 -12.65 -12.21
CA GLU A 64 -14.49 -13.42 -12.34
C GLU A 64 -14.23 -14.90 -12.68
N LYS A 65 -13.27 -15.20 -13.57
CA LYS A 65 -12.88 -16.59 -13.88
C LYS A 65 -12.33 -17.34 -12.66
N ARG A 66 -11.65 -16.64 -11.74
CA ARG A 66 -11.23 -17.22 -10.44
C ARG A 66 -12.42 -17.60 -9.56
N MET A 67 -13.56 -16.93 -9.69
CA MET A 67 -14.77 -17.24 -8.91
C MET A 67 -15.61 -18.39 -9.51
N VAL A 68 -15.48 -18.68 -10.81
CA VAL A 68 -16.36 -19.62 -11.53
C VAL A 68 -15.80 -21.06 -11.62
N LEU A 69 -14.50 -21.28 -11.40
CA LEU A 69 -13.83 -22.58 -11.62
C LEU A 69 -13.78 -23.52 -10.41
N PHE A 70 -14.48 -23.25 -9.30
CA PHE A 70 -14.51 -24.16 -8.15
C PHE A 70 -15.42 -25.38 -8.41
N PRO A 71 -14.89 -26.62 -8.45
CA PRO A 71 -15.72 -27.81 -8.49
C PRO A 71 -16.30 -28.10 -7.09
N LYS A 72 -17.55 -28.53 -7.06
CA LYS A 72 -18.25 -29.05 -5.86
C LYS A 72 -17.49 -30.26 -5.28
N SER A 73 -17.26 -30.26 -3.97
CA SER A 73 -16.65 -31.36 -3.23
C SER A 73 -17.62 -32.54 -3.01
N PRO A 74 -17.12 -33.78 -2.85
CA PRO A 74 -17.76 -34.82 -2.06
C PRO A 74 -17.20 -34.88 -0.62
N SER A 75 -18.04 -35.41 0.27
CA SER A 75 -18.06 -35.40 1.75
C SER A 75 -16.94 -36.18 2.48
N PRO A 76 -16.79 -36.01 3.83
CA PRO A 76 -15.56 -36.33 4.56
C PRO A 76 -15.56 -37.73 5.20
N VAL A 77 -14.37 -38.33 5.35
CA VAL A 77 -14.18 -39.54 6.17
C VAL A 77 -12.95 -39.41 7.09
N ASN A 78 -13.27 -39.41 8.38
CA ASN A 78 -12.59 -39.90 9.59
C ASN A 78 -11.13 -39.55 9.95
N LYS A 79 -11.05 -39.04 11.19
CA LYS A 79 -9.91 -38.81 12.07
C LYS A 79 -9.09 -40.09 12.33
N ALA A 80 -7.77 -39.95 12.43
CA ALA A 80 -6.91 -40.84 13.19
C ALA A 80 -5.92 -40.03 14.04
N ARG A 81 -5.64 -40.56 15.23
CA ARG A 81 -4.94 -39.99 16.39
C ARG A 81 -3.76 -40.90 16.73
N VAL A 82 -2.52 -40.40 16.85
CA VAL A 82 -1.38 -41.00 17.60
C VAL A 82 -0.38 -39.86 17.89
N LEU A 83 -0.30 -39.29 19.10
CA LEU A 83 0.50 -39.62 20.31
C LEU A 83 2.04 -39.35 20.23
N PRO A 84 2.65 -38.87 21.34
CA PRO A 84 3.91 -38.11 21.35
C PRO A 84 5.15 -38.99 21.48
N ILE A 85 6.30 -38.51 20.98
CA ILE A 85 7.62 -39.13 21.19
C ILE A 85 8.48 -38.27 22.11
N SER A 86 9.15 -39.02 22.99
CA SER A 86 9.89 -38.71 24.20
C SER A 86 11.15 -37.86 24.06
N VAL A 87 11.37 -37.06 25.11
CA VAL A 87 12.62 -36.40 25.49
C VAL A 87 13.68 -37.45 25.87
N VAL A 88 14.86 -37.40 25.24
CA VAL A 88 16.11 -37.94 25.79
C VAL A 88 17.20 -36.89 25.53
N GLY A 89 17.81 -36.40 26.62
CA GLY A 89 18.95 -35.49 26.59
C GLY A 89 20.29 -36.22 26.48
N GLY A 90 21.32 -35.47 26.12
CA GLY A 90 22.72 -35.87 26.15
C GLY A 90 23.60 -34.96 25.30
N ASP A 91 24.35 -34.09 25.98
CA ASP A 91 25.32 -33.12 25.46
C ASP A 91 26.30 -33.65 24.40
N LYS A 92 26.71 -32.76 23.50
CA LYS A 92 28.12 -32.39 23.29
C LYS A 92 28.21 -31.14 22.40
N ASP A 93 28.61 -30.03 23.02
CA ASP A 93 29.16 -28.86 22.35
C ASP A 93 30.46 -29.25 21.64
N GLU A 94 30.46 -29.21 20.30
CA GLU A 94 31.67 -29.06 19.50
C GLU A 94 31.58 -27.72 18.77
N GLU A 95 32.36 -26.74 19.24
CA GLU A 95 32.75 -25.56 18.47
C GLU A 95 33.51 -26.03 17.22
N VAL A 96 32.80 -26.14 16.10
CA VAL A 96 33.42 -26.20 14.79
C VAL A 96 33.57 -24.77 14.30
N VAL A 97 34.76 -24.21 14.51
CA VAL A 97 35.27 -23.06 13.73
C VAL A 97 35.45 -23.55 12.29
N GLY A 98 34.37 -23.50 11.52
CA GLY A 98 34.29 -23.92 10.13
C GLY A 98 34.17 -22.73 9.19
N SER A 99 35.08 -22.66 8.24
CA SER A 99 35.18 -21.69 7.13
C SER A 99 33.81 -21.26 6.55
N CYS A 100 33.57 -19.95 6.49
CA CYS A 100 32.32 -19.29 6.08
C CYS A 100 32.02 -19.37 4.57
N LEU A 101 31.81 -20.58 4.04
CA LEU A 101 31.20 -20.76 2.72
C LEU A 101 29.69 -20.97 2.93
N GLY A 102 28.86 -20.05 2.42
CA GLY A 102 27.40 -20.11 2.53
C GLY A 102 26.83 -21.43 2.00
N LYS A 103 25.64 -21.80 2.47
CA LYS A 103 24.96 -23.06 2.09
C LYS A 103 24.36 -22.95 0.69
N ASP A 104 24.21 -24.11 0.06
CA ASP A 104 23.66 -24.26 -1.29
C ASP A 104 22.20 -24.68 -1.19
N LEU A 105 21.37 -24.22 -2.12
CA LEU A 105 20.01 -24.75 -2.25
C LEU A 105 20.05 -26.17 -2.83
N SER A 106 19.15 -27.03 -2.33
CA SER A 106 18.87 -28.28 -3.02
C SER A 106 18.27 -28.00 -4.41
N VAL A 107 18.31 -29.00 -5.29
CA VAL A 107 17.71 -28.88 -6.63
C VAL A 107 16.22 -28.59 -6.50
N GLU A 108 15.55 -29.31 -5.60
CA GLU A 108 14.12 -29.20 -5.32
C GLU A 108 13.75 -27.83 -4.75
N GLU A 109 14.55 -27.29 -3.81
CA GLU A 109 14.33 -25.96 -3.25
C GLU A 109 14.53 -24.86 -4.30
N SER A 110 15.52 -25.01 -5.20
CA SER A 110 15.76 -24.05 -6.28
C SER A 110 14.62 -24.05 -7.30
N ASP A 111 14.15 -25.24 -7.70
CA ASP A 111 13.01 -25.39 -8.62
C ASP A 111 11.73 -24.82 -7.99
N GLN A 112 11.47 -25.12 -6.71
CA GLN A 112 10.32 -24.59 -5.97
C GLN A 112 10.40 -23.06 -5.85
N LEU A 113 11.56 -22.51 -5.48
CA LEU A 113 11.77 -21.06 -5.36
C LEU A 113 11.55 -20.36 -6.71
N PHE A 114 12.16 -20.88 -7.78
CA PHE A 114 12.01 -20.29 -9.11
C PHE A 114 10.55 -20.35 -9.58
N SER A 115 9.86 -21.47 -9.37
CA SER A 115 8.44 -21.64 -9.72
C SER A 115 7.54 -20.71 -8.89
N ILE A 116 7.81 -20.53 -7.59
CA ILE A 116 7.07 -19.58 -6.74
C ILE A 116 7.22 -18.15 -7.26
N VAL A 117 8.45 -17.73 -7.61
CA VAL A 117 8.72 -16.35 -8.01
C VAL A 117 8.22 -16.08 -9.43
N PHE A 118 8.64 -16.89 -10.40
CA PHE A 118 8.46 -16.60 -11.82
C PHE A 118 7.46 -17.53 -12.53
N GLY A 119 7.09 -18.65 -11.90
CA GLY A 119 6.25 -19.67 -12.52
C GLY A 119 7.00 -20.46 -13.59
N ASN A 120 6.24 -21.16 -14.43
CA ASN A 120 6.79 -22.06 -15.44
C ASN A 120 7.06 -21.35 -16.79
N GLU A 121 6.43 -20.20 -17.02
CA GLU A 121 6.45 -19.48 -18.30
C GLU A 121 6.73 -17.99 -18.08
N VAL A 122 7.97 -17.66 -17.71
CA VAL A 122 8.42 -16.27 -17.58
C VAL A 122 9.12 -15.80 -18.86
N SER A 123 8.80 -14.60 -19.32
CA SER A 123 9.46 -14.01 -20.48
C SER A 123 10.85 -13.48 -20.13
N LYS A 124 11.77 -13.48 -21.11
CA LYS A 124 13.13 -12.93 -20.93
C LYS A 124 13.11 -11.44 -20.54
N SER A 125 12.13 -10.68 -21.00
CA SER A 125 12.00 -9.26 -20.64
C SER A 125 11.64 -9.07 -19.16
N VAL A 126 10.77 -9.92 -18.60
CA VAL A 126 10.44 -9.89 -17.17
C VAL A 126 11.66 -10.28 -16.33
N LEU A 127 12.39 -11.34 -16.71
CA LEU A 127 13.64 -11.70 -16.04
C LEU A 127 14.67 -10.56 -16.09
N ALA A 128 14.78 -9.85 -17.22
CA ALA A 128 15.65 -8.69 -17.35
C ALA A 128 15.27 -7.58 -16.36
N GLN A 129 13.99 -7.23 -16.24
CA GLN A 129 13.53 -6.20 -15.29
C GLN A 129 13.94 -6.53 -13.84
N TRP A 130 13.78 -7.78 -13.43
CA TRP A 130 14.09 -8.20 -12.05
C TRP A 130 15.59 -8.37 -11.80
N THR A 131 16.35 -8.81 -12.80
CA THR A 131 17.80 -8.98 -12.67
C THR A 131 18.56 -7.67 -12.89
N ASN A 132 17.97 -6.63 -13.48
CA ASN A 132 18.65 -5.35 -13.73
C ASN A 132 18.50 -4.33 -12.59
N GLN A 133 17.66 -4.61 -11.60
CA GLN A 133 17.39 -3.67 -10.51
C GLN A 133 18.24 -3.96 -9.27
N GLY A 134 19.01 -2.97 -8.84
CA GLY A 134 19.66 -2.92 -7.53
C GLY A 134 18.90 -2.06 -6.52
N ILE A 135 19.37 -2.03 -5.28
CA ILE A 135 18.80 -1.19 -4.20
C ILE A 135 19.74 0.00 -3.99
N ARG A 136 19.53 1.10 -4.71
CA ARG A 136 20.42 2.27 -4.71
C ARG A 136 19.67 3.53 -4.32
N PHE A 137 20.31 4.39 -3.55
CA PHE A 137 19.81 5.73 -3.28
C PHE A 137 19.93 6.64 -4.51
N SER A 138 19.07 7.65 -4.58
CA SER A 138 19.12 8.65 -5.63
C SER A 138 20.42 9.46 -5.56
N PRO A 139 21.08 9.68 -6.71
CA PRO A 139 22.23 10.59 -6.78
C PRO A 139 21.81 12.07 -6.75
N ASP A 140 20.51 12.37 -6.94
CA ASP A 140 19.99 13.74 -6.95
C ASP A 140 19.87 14.29 -5.52
N PRO A 141 20.45 15.47 -5.22
CA PRO A 141 20.35 16.11 -3.90
C PRO A 141 18.92 16.31 -3.38
N GLU A 142 17.94 16.50 -4.26
CA GLU A 142 16.52 16.70 -3.86
C GLU A 142 15.85 15.40 -3.41
N THR A 143 16.36 14.25 -3.85
CA THR A 143 15.75 12.94 -3.59
C THR A 143 16.72 11.93 -2.97
N THR A 144 17.81 12.41 -2.36
CA THR A 144 18.93 11.59 -1.88
C THR A 144 18.55 10.49 -0.88
N ILE A 145 17.43 10.66 -0.17
CA ILE A 145 16.88 9.70 0.80
C ILE A 145 16.03 8.60 0.16
N GLY A 146 15.78 8.69 -1.15
CA GLY A 146 14.89 7.81 -1.90
C GLY A 146 15.64 6.73 -2.67
N LEU A 147 15.13 5.50 -2.62
CA LEU A 147 15.59 4.40 -3.46
C LEU A 147 15.09 4.56 -4.90
N VAL A 148 16.00 4.47 -5.86
CA VAL A 148 15.70 4.69 -7.27
C VAL A 148 15.29 3.40 -7.97
N GLN A 149 14.21 3.51 -8.74
CA GLN A 149 13.71 2.48 -9.61
C GLN A 149 14.06 2.79 -11.08
N HIS A 150 14.80 1.87 -11.70
CA HIS A 150 15.11 1.89 -13.13
C HIS A 150 14.17 0.97 -13.93
N GLU A 151 13.68 -0.11 -13.29
CA GLU A 151 12.86 -1.15 -13.91
C GLU A 151 11.45 -1.22 -13.29
N GLY A 152 10.44 -1.54 -14.11
CA GLY A 152 9.03 -1.54 -13.68
C GLY A 152 8.62 -2.70 -12.75
N GLY A 153 9.22 -3.88 -12.91
CA GLY A 153 8.83 -5.10 -12.20
C GLY A 153 9.02 -5.06 -10.67
N PRO A 154 10.25 -4.85 -10.17
CA PRO A 154 10.59 -4.94 -8.74
C PRO A 154 10.17 -3.73 -7.88
N CYS A 155 9.33 -2.83 -8.40
CA CYS A 155 8.91 -1.60 -7.71
C CYS A 155 8.29 -1.84 -6.33
N GLY A 156 7.49 -2.91 -6.18
CA GLY A 156 6.88 -3.27 -4.89
C GLY A 156 7.91 -3.60 -3.80
N VAL A 157 9.03 -4.23 -4.18
CA VAL A 157 10.14 -4.52 -3.28
C VAL A 157 10.83 -3.23 -2.84
N LEU A 158 11.12 -2.34 -3.80
CA LEU A 158 11.77 -1.06 -3.53
C LEU A 158 10.90 -0.14 -2.67
N ALA A 159 9.60 -0.04 -2.96
CA ALA A 159 8.69 0.82 -2.20
C ALA A 159 8.51 0.33 -0.75
N ALA A 160 8.34 -0.98 -0.55
CA ALA A 160 8.27 -1.56 0.80
C ALA A 160 9.57 -1.32 1.58
N LEU A 161 10.73 -1.57 0.96
CA LEU A 161 12.02 -1.32 1.61
C LEU A 161 12.24 0.17 1.89
N GLN A 162 11.90 1.05 0.95
CA GLN A 162 11.97 2.50 1.11
C GLN A 162 11.15 2.99 2.31
N ALA A 163 9.96 2.41 2.53
CA ALA A 163 9.12 2.77 3.68
C ALA A 163 9.83 2.47 5.02
N PHE A 164 10.48 1.32 5.15
CA PHE A 164 11.28 1.00 6.35
C PHE A 164 12.55 1.86 6.46
N VAL A 165 13.20 2.18 5.32
CA VAL A 165 14.35 3.11 5.32
C VAL A 165 13.95 4.47 5.89
N LEU A 166 12.81 5.01 5.45
CA LEU A 166 12.26 6.26 5.96
C LEU A 166 11.95 6.17 7.45
N LYS A 167 11.40 5.05 7.94
CA LYS A 167 11.17 4.84 9.38
C LYS A 167 12.45 5.09 10.18
N TYR A 168 13.57 4.49 9.78
CA TYR A 168 14.84 4.66 10.49
C TYR A 168 15.46 6.06 10.32
N LEU A 169 15.38 6.63 9.12
CA LEU A 169 15.90 7.98 8.87
C LEU A 169 15.14 9.06 9.63
N LEU A 170 13.81 8.94 9.74
CA LEU A 170 12.94 9.96 10.33
C LEU A 170 12.79 9.81 11.84
N TYR A 171 12.63 8.58 12.35
CA TYR A 171 12.26 8.32 13.74
C TYR A 171 13.38 7.75 14.61
N PHE A 172 14.51 7.36 14.01
CA PHE A 172 15.66 6.81 14.72
C PHE A 172 17.01 7.44 14.29
N PRO A 173 17.12 8.78 14.15
CA PRO A 173 18.37 9.42 13.78
C PRO A 173 19.44 9.23 14.87
N GLY A 174 20.62 8.71 14.52
CA GLY A 174 21.82 8.74 15.36
C GLY A 174 21.94 7.70 16.49
N ASP A 175 20.97 6.81 16.67
CA ASP A 175 20.97 5.62 17.53
C ASP A 175 21.65 5.74 18.92
N ARG A 176 20.90 6.20 19.93
CA ARG A 176 21.10 5.71 21.29
C ARG A 176 20.31 4.40 21.42
N VAL A 177 21.00 3.30 21.65
CA VAL A 177 20.46 1.96 21.87
C VAL A 177 19.22 2.02 22.78
N ALA A 178 18.03 1.82 22.22
CA ALA A 178 16.84 1.57 23.01
C ALA A 178 16.74 0.07 23.27
N SER A 179 16.90 -0.31 24.54
CA SER A 179 16.71 -1.67 25.05
C SER A 179 15.32 -2.21 24.70
N PRO A 180 15.15 -3.52 24.42
CA PRO A 180 13.85 -4.11 24.17
C PRO A 180 13.11 -4.32 25.50
N CYS A 181 12.29 -3.34 25.90
CA CYS A 181 11.24 -3.58 26.86
C CYS A 181 9.89 -3.08 26.34
N MET A 182 8.93 -4.01 26.29
CA MET A 182 7.51 -3.71 26.18
C MET A 182 7.11 -2.76 27.30
N GLY A 183 6.54 -1.61 26.94
CA GLY A 183 5.95 -0.69 27.90
C GLY A 183 6.04 0.74 27.41
N VAL A 184 4.89 1.29 27.03
CA VAL A 184 4.54 2.72 27.00
C VAL A 184 5.72 3.66 26.70
N TRP A 185 5.83 4.09 25.44
CA TRP A 185 6.59 5.29 25.12
C TRP A 185 5.93 6.46 25.85
N THR A 186 6.42 6.75 27.06
CA THR A 186 6.17 8.03 27.70
C THR A 186 6.87 9.05 26.82
N LEU A 187 6.08 9.69 25.96
CA LEU A 187 6.46 10.71 24.99
C LEU A 187 7.17 11.84 25.76
N SER A 188 8.48 11.70 25.91
CA SER A 188 9.30 12.73 26.53
C SER A 188 9.25 13.94 25.62
N LYS A 189 9.08 15.10 26.24
CA LYS A 189 8.71 16.40 25.69
C LYS A 189 9.71 17.02 24.70
N ASP A 190 10.67 16.26 24.21
CA ASP A 190 11.55 16.64 23.10
C ASP A 190 10.89 16.23 21.78
N ARG A 191 9.90 17.01 21.35
CA ARG A 191 9.39 16.97 19.97
C ARG A 191 10.52 17.44 19.06
N HIS A 192 11.42 16.54 18.67
CA HIS A 192 12.37 16.81 17.60
C HIS A 192 11.58 16.82 16.29
N VAL A 193 11.03 17.99 15.93
CA VAL A 193 10.49 18.24 14.60
C VAL A 193 11.64 18.00 13.64
N VAL A 194 11.59 16.91 12.88
CA VAL A 194 12.57 16.64 11.82
C VAL A 194 12.50 17.83 10.86
N SER A 195 13.60 18.58 10.76
CA SER A 195 13.70 19.69 9.82
C SER A 195 13.58 19.15 8.39
N ASP A 196 12.85 19.85 7.51
CA ASP A 196 12.61 19.50 6.10
C ASP A 196 13.88 19.36 5.22
N SER A 197 15.08 19.46 5.81
CA SER A 197 16.37 19.41 5.13
C SER A 197 16.88 17.97 4.93
N PHE A 198 16.24 17.23 4.02
CA PHE A 198 16.63 15.87 3.62
C PHE A 198 18.05 15.79 3.01
N SER A 199 18.57 16.90 2.48
CA SER A 199 19.91 17.00 1.90
C SER A 199 21.06 16.89 2.91
N SER A 200 20.76 16.98 4.22
CA SER A 200 21.76 16.90 5.29
C SER A 200 22.07 15.47 5.75
N VAL A 201 21.32 14.47 5.26
CA VAL A 201 21.49 13.06 5.65
C VAL A 201 22.75 12.49 4.99
N THR A 202 23.69 11.97 5.79
CA THR A 202 24.95 11.41 5.28
C THR A 202 24.76 10.03 4.62
N GLU A 203 25.69 9.65 3.73
CA GLU A 203 25.67 8.32 3.10
C GLU A 203 25.78 7.18 4.11
N GLU A 204 26.51 7.38 5.20
CA GLU A 204 26.64 6.39 6.29
C GLU A 204 25.30 6.22 7.01
N ALA A 205 24.57 7.31 7.27
CA ALA A 205 23.25 7.24 7.88
C ALA A 205 22.24 6.53 6.97
N LYS A 206 22.27 6.80 5.66
CA LYS A 206 21.44 6.11 4.66
C LYS A 206 21.75 4.62 4.57
N THR A 207 23.04 4.26 4.52
CA THR A 207 23.50 2.86 4.48
C THR A 207 23.10 2.12 5.75
N LYS A 208 23.30 2.74 6.92
CA LYS A 208 22.91 2.16 8.21
C LYS A 208 21.40 1.98 8.33
N ALA A 209 20.60 2.94 7.86
CA ALA A 209 19.15 2.82 7.81
C ALA A 209 18.70 1.70 6.87
N LEU A 210 19.34 1.57 5.70
CA LEU A 210 19.08 0.49 4.75
C LEU A 210 19.37 -0.89 5.35
N VAL A 211 20.55 -1.09 5.94
CA VAL A 211 20.92 -2.36 6.59
C VAL A 211 19.93 -2.73 7.71
N ARG A 212 19.53 -1.75 8.53
CA ARG A 212 18.54 -1.97 9.60
C ARG A 212 17.18 -2.36 9.06
N SER A 213 16.72 -1.66 8.03
CA SER A 213 15.45 -1.93 7.35
C SER A 213 15.41 -3.33 6.78
N MET A 214 16.46 -3.71 6.06
CA MET A 214 16.60 -5.05 5.51
C MET A 214 16.60 -6.10 6.62
N CYS A 215 17.36 -5.89 7.69
CA CYS A 215 17.41 -6.83 8.80
C CYS A 215 16.05 -6.98 9.50
N GLU A 216 15.37 -5.87 9.80
CA GLU A 216 14.04 -5.89 10.41
C GLU A 216 13.03 -6.64 9.54
N ILE A 217 12.98 -6.35 8.24
CA ILE A 217 12.07 -7.03 7.31
C ILE A 217 12.35 -8.54 7.25
N LEU A 218 13.62 -8.94 7.15
CA LEU A 218 13.98 -10.36 7.05
C LEU A 218 13.62 -11.13 8.33
N PHE A 219 13.87 -10.55 9.51
CA PHE A 219 13.43 -11.16 10.77
C PHE A 219 11.91 -11.21 10.86
N MET A 220 11.21 -10.15 10.45
CA MET A 220 9.75 -10.13 10.41
C MET A 220 9.18 -11.24 9.51
N CYS A 221 9.80 -11.51 8.35
CA CYS A 221 9.44 -12.61 7.47
C CYS A 221 9.66 -13.99 8.13
N GLY A 222 10.71 -14.14 8.94
CA GLY A 222 11.00 -15.38 9.68
C GLY A 222 10.38 -15.44 11.08
N ASP A 223 9.19 -14.85 11.27
CA ASP A 223 8.44 -14.80 12.53
C ASP A 223 9.24 -14.26 13.74
N ASN A 224 10.18 -13.36 13.47
CA ASN A 224 11.16 -12.82 14.42
C ASN A 224 12.10 -13.86 15.07
N ASN A 225 12.16 -15.08 14.52
CA ASN A 225 13.02 -16.15 15.03
C ASN A 225 14.26 -16.36 14.16
N ARG A 226 14.17 -16.05 12.86
CA ARG A 226 15.29 -16.24 11.92
C ARG A 226 15.27 -15.21 10.79
N ALA A 227 16.41 -14.99 10.18
CA ALA A 227 16.58 -14.27 8.92
C ALA A 227 17.52 -15.08 8.03
N VAL A 228 17.22 -15.14 6.73
CA VAL A 228 18.08 -15.72 5.71
C VAL A 228 18.60 -14.61 4.83
N ILE A 229 19.92 -14.56 4.64
CA ILE A 229 20.58 -13.62 3.75
C ILE A 229 21.15 -14.41 2.59
N ALA A 230 20.62 -14.16 1.41
CA ALA A 230 21.12 -14.75 0.18
C ALA A 230 22.24 -13.88 -0.42
N SER A 231 23.15 -14.54 -1.14
CA SER A 231 24.27 -13.93 -1.85
C SER A 231 24.55 -14.69 -3.13
N PHE A 232 24.90 -14.00 -4.21
CA PHE A 232 25.43 -14.67 -5.40
C PHE A 232 26.94 -14.89 -5.24
N THR A 233 27.45 -16.07 -5.60
CA THR A 233 28.90 -16.31 -5.68
C THR A 233 29.51 -15.32 -6.68
N ASN A 234 30.56 -14.60 -6.26
CA ASN A 234 31.22 -13.52 -7.00
C ASN A 234 31.16 -13.70 -8.53
N PHE A 235 30.37 -12.85 -9.19
CA PHE A 235 30.73 -12.37 -10.52
C PHE A 235 31.98 -11.53 -10.30
N GLU A 236 33.13 -11.99 -10.78
CA GLU A 236 34.36 -11.23 -10.67
C GLU A 236 34.15 -9.78 -11.17
N ASP A 237 34.59 -8.84 -10.35
CA ASP A 237 34.79 -7.43 -10.67
C ASP A 237 35.69 -7.30 -11.91
N SER A 238 35.13 -7.45 -13.11
CA SER A 238 35.81 -7.02 -14.32
C SER A 238 35.60 -5.52 -14.51
N SER A 239 36.52 -4.76 -13.92
CA SER A 239 36.87 -3.37 -14.23
C SER A 239 35.88 -2.26 -13.88
N SER A 240 36.30 -1.47 -12.91
CA SER A 240 36.08 -0.03 -12.82
C SER A 240 36.14 0.65 -14.20
N ASN A 241 34.99 0.95 -14.79
CA ASN A 241 34.79 2.05 -15.74
C ASN A 241 33.29 2.34 -15.84
N GLN A 242 32.84 3.48 -15.30
CA GLN A 242 31.46 3.97 -15.33
C GLN A 242 30.98 4.41 -16.73
N LYS A 243 31.38 3.71 -17.81
CA LYS A 243 30.98 4.09 -19.19
C LYS A 243 30.47 2.97 -20.10
N ASP A 244 30.47 1.71 -19.67
CA ASP A 244 30.06 0.58 -20.53
C ASP A 244 28.94 -0.30 -19.93
N GLU A 245 27.94 0.28 -19.24
CA GLU A 245 26.75 -0.48 -18.81
C GLU A 245 25.83 -0.91 -19.98
N ALA A 246 26.11 -0.50 -21.22
CA ALA A 246 25.27 -0.81 -22.38
C ALA A 246 25.58 -2.15 -23.10
N MET A 247 26.64 -2.90 -22.73
CA MET A 247 27.07 -4.07 -23.51
C MET A 247 27.69 -5.24 -22.71
N ALA A 248 27.50 -5.32 -21.39
CA ALA A 248 28.04 -6.41 -20.58
C ALA A 248 27.00 -7.53 -20.33
N GLY A 249 27.14 -8.65 -21.05
CA GLY A 249 26.74 -10.01 -20.65
C GLY A 249 25.24 -10.35 -20.62
N GLY A 250 24.88 -11.54 -21.10
CA GLY A 250 23.51 -12.07 -21.04
C GLY A 250 22.95 -12.18 -19.62
N LEU A 251 21.64 -12.41 -19.50
CA LEU A 251 20.97 -12.60 -18.22
C LEU A 251 21.57 -13.84 -17.52
N PRO A 252 22.17 -13.71 -16.33
CA PRO A 252 22.83 -14.86 -15.68
C PRO A 252 21.84 -15.87 -15.09
N ILE A 253 20.56 -15.51 -14.96
CA ILE A 253 19.50 -16.39 -14.49
C ILE A 253 18.42 -16.47 -15.58
N GLU A 254 18.39 -17.58 -16.31
CA GLU A 254 17.28 -17.93 -17.21
C GLU A 254 16.46 -19.12 -16.70
N SER A 255 16.99 -19.89 -15.75
CA SER A 255 16.35 -21.09 -15.20
C SER A 255 16.62 -21.29 -13.71
N ALA A 256 15.85 -22.19 -13.08
CA ALA A 256 16.09 -22.66 -11.72
C ALA A 256 17.48 -23.30 -11.54
N SER A 257 17.99 -23.97 -12.57
CA SER A 257 19.33 -24.58 -12.54
C SER A 257 20.45 -23.54 -12.53
N ASP A 258 20.23 -22.39 -13.16
CA ASP A 258 21.20 -21.30 -13.15
C ASP A 258 21.19 -20.60 -11.79
N LEU A 259 19.99 -20.37 -11.24
CA LEU A 259 19.82 -19.86 -9.88
C LEU A 259 20.55 -20.73 -8.85
N GLN A 260 20.39 -22.05 -8.93
CA GLN A 260 21.03 -22.99 -8.01
C GLN A 260 22.55 -22.88 -8.00
N LYS A 261 23.19 -22.73 -9.18
CA LYS A 261 24.65 -22.71 -9.28
C LYS A 261 25.27 -21.50 -8.59
N ILE A 262 24.57 -20.36 -8.66
CA ILE A 262 25.11 -19.07 -8.22
C ILE A 262 24.63 -18.65 -6.84
N LEU A 263 23.45 -19.11 -6.41
CA LEU A 263 22.83 -18.67 -5.16
C LEU A 263 23.40 -19.42 -3.96
N ARG A 264 23.88 -18.66 -2.97
CA ARG A 264 24.28 -19.14 -1.64
C ARG A 264 23.45 -18.42 -0.60
N PHE A 265 23.28 -19.01 0.57
CA PHE A 265 22.59 -18.34 1.67
C PHE A 265 23.15 -18.71 3.04
N GLU A 266 22.92 -17.83 3.99
CA GLU A 266 23.24 -18.03 5.41
C GLU A 266 22.01 -17.71 6.25
N THR A 267 21.78 -18.50 7.30
CA THR A 267 20.66 -18.33 8.23
C THR A 267 21.17 -17.80 9.56
N PHE A 268 20.50 -16.77 10.07
CA PHE A 268 20.84 -16.08 11.31
C PHE A 268 19.65 -16.13 12.26
N THR A 269 19.90 -16.35 13.54
CA THR A 269 18.89 -16.32 14.61
C THR A 269 18.99 -15.06 15.48
N THR A 270 20.05 -14.25 15.29
CA THR A 270 20.24 -12.99 16.03
C THR A 270 20.34 -11.80 15.10
N GLN A 271 19.72 -10.69 15.50
CA GLN A 271 19.67 -9.47 14.70
C GLN A 271 21.06 -8.86 14.48
N ALA A 272 21.93 -8.91 15.50
CA ALA A 272 23.28 -8.36 15.43
C ALA A 272 24.16 -9.08 14.38
N SER A 273 24.15 -10.42 14.35
CA SER A 273 24.93 -11.18 13.36
C SER A 273 24.42 -10.94 11.94
N ALA A 274 23.09 -10.87 11.77
CA ALA A 274 22.48 -10.59 10.47
C ALA A 274 22.79 -9.16 9.98
N GLN A 275 22.75 -8.16 10.87
CA GLN A 275 23.13 -6.78 10.54
C GLN A 275 24.59 -6.71 10.09
N ASN A 276 25.52 -7.33 10.82
CA ASN A 276 26.93 -7.36 10.45
C ASN A 276 27.15 -8.02 9.08
N LYS A 277 26.42 -9.12 8.79
CA LYS A 277 26.48 -9.77 7.48
C LYS A 277 25.95 -8.85 6.37
N LEU A 278 24.77 -8.25 6.58
CA LEU A 278 24.16 -7.33 5.62
C LEU A 278 25.06 -6.13 5.32
N GLU A 279 25.67 -5.54 6.35
CA GLU A 279 26.62 -4.43 6.22
C GLU A 279 27.83 -4.84 5.39
N GLY A 280 28.40 -6.03 5.64
CA GLY A 280 29.51 -6.57 4.84
C GLY A 280 29.13 -6.92 3.39
N THR A 281 27.85 -7.18 3.10
CA THR A 281 27.36 -7.53 1.75
C THR A 281 26.54 -6.44 1.07
N ILE A 282 26.49 -5.23 1.62
CA ILE A 282 25.58 -4.18 1.15
C ILE A 282 25.80 -3.80 -0.31
N THR A 283 27.06 -3.85 -0.76
CA THR A 283 27.44 -3.60 -2.15
C THR A 283 26.78 -4.58 -3.13
N ALA A 284 26.56 -5.83 -2.73
CA ALA A 284 25.87 -6.83 -3.55
C ALA A 284 24.38 -6.49 -3.72
N PHE A 285 23.72 -6.01 -2.65
CA PHE A 285 22.33 -5.55 -2.71
C PHE A 285 22.18 -4.21 -3.45
N GLN A 286 23.22 -3.37 -3.44
CA GLN A 286 23.28 -2.17 -4.27
C GLN A 286 23.63 -2.47 -5.72
N SER A 287 24.13 -3.67 -6.03
CA SER A 287 24.50 -4.07 -7.38
C SER A 287 23.29 -4.56 -8.18
N ARG A 288 23.55 -4.89 -9.45
CA ARG A 288 22.57 -5.55 -10.33
C ARG A 288 22.01 -6.79 -9.59
N MET A 289 20.72 -7.07 -9.76
CA MET A 289 19.98 -8.16 -9.08
C MET A 289 19.71 -7.96 -7.59
N GLY A 290 20.12 -6.86 -6.98
CA GLY A 290 19.94 -6.63 -5.54
C GLY A 290 18.49 -6.68 -5.06
N ALA A 291 17.53 -6.19 -5.85
CA ALA A 291 16.11 -6.28 -5.51
C ALA A 291 15.60 -7.73 -5.51
N LEU A 292 16.01 -8.53 -6.50
CA LEU A 292 15.68 -9.96 -6.57
C LEU A 292 16.34 -10.73 -5.42
N LEU A 293 17.61 -10.42 -5.10
CA LEU A 293 18.34 -11.05 -4.01
C LEU A 293 17.68 -10.79 -2.65
N PHE A 294 17.18 -9.57 -2.44
CA PHE A 294 16.44 -9.22 -1.24
C PHE A 294 15.09 -9.94 -1.16
N LEU A 295 14.35 -10.05 -2.27
CA LEU A 295 13.12 -10.85 -2.33
C LEU A 295 13.38 -12.32 -1.98
N ILE A 296 14.41 -12.93 -2.58
CA ILE A 296 14.79 -14.32 -2.29
C ILE A 296 15.14 -14.48 -0.80
N SER A 297 15.89 -13.53 -0.24
CA SER A 297 16.23 -13.52 1.20
C SER A 297 14.97 -13.50 2.07
N ALA A 298 13.95 -12.69 1.72
CA ALA A 298 12.68 -12.63 2.45
C ALA A 298 11.87 -13.94 2.33
N LEU A 299 11.78 -14.51 1.13
CA LEU A 299 11.08 -15.78 0.88
C LEU A 299 11.72 -16.93 1.65
N LEU A 300 13.05 -17.03 1.64
CA LEU A 300 13.78 -18.05 2.39
C LEU A 300 13.70 -17.81 3.91
N SER A 301 13.61 -16.56 4.36
CA SER A 301 13.41 -16.23 5.78
C SER A 301 12.07 -16.78 6.27
N ARG A 302 10.98 -16.55 5.52
CA ARG A 302 9.64 -17.11 5.77
C ARG A 302 9.58 -18.63 5.63
N GLY A 303 10.33 -19.17 4.68
CA GLY A 303 10.32 -20.57 4.28
C GLY A 303 9.29 -20.83 3.17
N LEU A 304 9.68 -21.59 2.15
CA LEU A 304 8.88 -21.76 0.92
C LEU A 304 7.51 -22.42 1.19
N ASP A 305 7.45 -23.39 2.10
CA ASP A 305 6.20 -24.03 2.49
C ASP A 305 5.26 -23.07 3.22
N SER A 306 5.80 -22.24 4.11
CA SER A 306 5.02 -21.20 4.80
C SER A 306 4.51 -20.14 3.82
N VAL A 307 5.34 -19.74 2.84
CA VAL A 307 4.92 -18.84 1.76
C VAL A 307 3.74 -19.44 1.00
N GLN A 308 3.80 -20.73 0.64
CA GLN A 308 2.68 -21.39 -0.04
C GLN A 308 1.45 -21.53 0.86
N ALA A 309 1.64 -21.75 2.16
CA ALA A 309 0.57 -21.82 3.14
C ALA A 309 -0.10 -20.46 3.41
N ASP A 310 0.60 -19.34 3.22
CA ASP A 310 0.05 -17.98 3.37
C ASP A 310 -0.93 -17.63 2.24
N ARG A 311 -0.76 -18.24 1.08
CA ARG A 311 -1.49 -17.87 -0.15
C ARG A 311 -2.87 -18.49 -0.24
N ASP A 312 -3.76 -17.81 -0.96
CA ASP A 312 -5.09 -18.35 -1.29
C ASP A 312 -5.04 -19.22 -2.56
N ASP A 313 -4.19 -18.86 -3.53
CA ASP A 313 -3.92 -19.66 -4.74
C ASP A 313 -2.40 -19.86 -4.95
N PRO A 314 -1.84 -21.01 -4.50
CA PRO A 314 -0.40 -21.27 -4.57
C PRO A 314 0.12 -21.57 -5.99
N ASN A 315 -0.76 -21.73 -6.98
CA ASN A 315 -0.38 -22.08 -8.35
C ASN A 315 0.06 -20.87 -9.18
N LEU A 316 -0.29 -19.66 -8.75
CA LEU A 316 0.10 -18.44 -9.44
C LEU A 316 1.54 -18.07 -9.08
N PRO A 317 2.31 -17.45 -9.99
CA PRO A 317 3.62 -16.89 -9.64
C PRO A 317 3.48 -15.57 -8.87
N LEU A 318 4.46 -15.24 -8.04
CA LEU A 318 4.52 -13.98 -7.31
C LEU A 318 4.86 -12.78 -8.22
N VAL A 319 5.59 -13.02 -9.31
CA VAL A 319 5.82 -12.04 -10.37
C VAL A 319 4.71 -12.21 -11.41
N THR A 320 3.86 -11.20 -11.55
CA THR A 320 2.63 -11.32 -12.33
C THR A 320 2.87 -11.17 -13.83
N ALA A 321 2.44 -12.16 -14.61
CA ALA A 321 2.44 -12.09 -16.07
C ALA A 321 1.29 -11.21 -16.60
N PRO A 322 1.41 -10.58 -17.79
CA PRO A 322 2.56 -10.63 -18.70
C PRO A 322 3.63 -9.56 -18.42
N PHE A 323 3.35 -8.59 -17.55
CA PHE A 323 4.16 -7.38 -17.41
C PHE A 323 5.29 -7.46 -16.38
N GLY A 324 5.28 -8.47 -15.51
CA GLY A 324 6.35 -8.71 -14.54
C GLY A 324 6.23 -7.92 -13.24
N HIS A 325 5.05 -7.44 -12.88
CA HIS A 325 4.86 -6.64 -11.66
C HIS A 325 4.93 -7.48 -10.40
N ALA A 326 5.47 -6.90 -9.32
CA ALA A 326 5.38 -7.48 -7.99
C ALA A 326 3.90 -7.64 -7.57
N SER A 327 3.52 -8.86 -7.21
CA SER A 327 2.20 -9.15 -6.63
C SER A 327 2.01 -8.50 -5.25
N GLN A 328 0.75 -8.46 -4.80
CA GLN A 328 0.42 -7.97 -3.46
C GLN A 328 1.01 -8.89 -2.38
N GLU A 329 1.13 -10.20 -2.63
CA GLU A 329 1.80 -11.14 -1.72
C GLU A 329 3.25 -10.76 -1.42
N ILE A 330 4.01 -10.29 -2.43
CA ILE A 330 5.37 -9.80 -2.23
C ILE A 330 5.36 -8.58 -1.32
N VAL A 331 4.48 -7.62 -1.59
CA VAL A 331 4.39 -6.38 -0.80
C VAL A 331 4.00 -6.71 0.64
N ASN A 332 2.97 -7.53 0.84
CA ASN A 332 2.50 -7.92 2.17
C ASN A 332 3.55 -8.73 2.95
N LEU A 333 4.31 -9.61 2.28
CA LEU A 333 5.44 -10.30 2.91
C LEU A 333 6.44 -9.30 3.49
N LEU A 334 6.78 -8.25 2.74
CA LEU A 334 7.74 -7.24 3.18
C LEU A 334 7.16 -6.23 4.20
N LEU A 335 5.82 -6.07 4.25
CA LEU A 335 5.15 -5.16 5.19
C LEU A 335 4.77 -5.82 6.53
N CYS A 336 4.41 -7.11 6.52
CA CYS A 336 3.89 -7.80 7.70
C CYS A 336 4.53 -9.18 7.96
N GLY A 337 5.37 -9.68 7.06
CA GLY A 337 6.04 -10.98 7.20
C GLY A 337 5.22 -12.18 6.70
N GLU A 338 4.01 -11.96 6.18
CA GLU A 338 3.13 -13.02 5.64
C GLU A 338 2.81 -12.75 4.17
N ALA A 339 2.93 -13.75 3.31
CA ALA A 339 2.68 -13.64 1.86
C ALA A 339 1.19 -13.75 1.51
N VAL A 340 0.32 -13.10 2.30
CA VAL A 340 -1.12 -13.08 2.07
C VAL A 340 -1.50 -12.18 0.89
N PRO A 341 -2.47 -12.56 0.04
CA PRO A 341 -2.77 -11.80 -1.19
C PRO A 341 -3.68 -10.60 -0.96
N ASN A 342 -4.40 -10.53 0.16
CA ASN A 342 -5.42 -9.51 0.39
C ASN A 342 -4.99 -8.43 1.38
N VAL A 343 -5.61 -7.26 1.26
CA VAL A 343 -5.32 -6.05 2.05
C VAL A 343 -6.36 -5.74 3.12
N PHE A 344 -7.38 -6.58 3.30
CA PHE A 344 -8.36 -6.45 4.40
C PHE A 344 -7.82 -7.09 5.69
N ASP A 345 -8.46 -6.81 6.84
CA ASP A 345 -8.03 -7.36 8.13
C ASP A 345 -8.54 -8.80 8.34
N GLY A 346 -7.69 -9.64 8.92
CA GLY A 346 -8.05 -10.97 9.39
C GLY A 346 -8.39 -11.94 8.26
N ARG A 347 -9.54 -12.62 8.37
CA ARG A 347 -10.02 -13.59 7.39
C ARG A 347 -11.44 -13.24 6.97
N MET A 348 -11.74 -13.42 5.69
CA MET A 348 -13.07 -13.21 5.15
C MET A 348 -13.72 -14.55 4.85
N ASP A 349 -14.84 -14.84 5.52
CA ASP A 349 -15.65 -16.05 5.28
C ASP A 349 -16.52 -15.85 4.04
N LEU A 350 -16.35 -16.70 3.04
CA LEU A 350 -17.16 -16.73 1.82
C LEU A 350 -18.33 -17.72 1.93
N GLY A 351 -18.48 -18.40 3.06
CA GLY A 351 -19.40 -19.50 3.28
C GLY A 351 -18.81 -20.85 2.83
N GLY A 352 -19.45 -21.94 3.26
CA GLY A 352 -19.03 -23.30 2.87
C GLY A 352 -17.65 -23.73 3.39
N GLY A 353 -17.11 -23.04 4.39
CA GLY A 353 -15.78 -23.30 4.95
C GLY A 353 -14.62 -22.69 4.14
N MET A 354 -14.92 -21.83 3.16
CA MET A 354 -13.93 -21.11 2.37
C MET A 354 -13.59 -19.77 3.02
N PHE A 355 -12.31 -19.51 3.24
CA PHE A 355 -11.82 -18.27 3.82
C PHE A 355 -10.75 -17.66 2.93
N LEU A 356 -10.86 -16.36 2.68
CA LEU A 356 -9.77 -15.56 2.11
C LEU A 356 -8.90 -15.01 3.23
N LYS A 357 -7.57 -15.02 3.04
CA LYS A 357 -6.61 -14.57 4.03
C LYS A 357 -6.23 -13.12 3.80
N GLY A 358 -6.40 -12.29 4.81
CA GLY A 358 -5.94 -10.91 4.86
C GLY A 358 -4.87 -10.71 5.91
N ILE A 359 -4.67 -9.46 6.31
CA ILE A 359 -3.61 -9.01 7.20
C ILE A 359 -4.00 -9.32 8.65
N SER A 360 -3.17 -10.13 9.31
CA SER A 360 -3.46 -10.67 10.65
C SER A 360 -3.15 -9.70 11.80
N LYS A 361 -2.23 -8.75 11.59
CA LYS A 361 -1.67 -7.88 12.64
C LYS A 361 -1.40 -6.46 12.14
N ASN A 362 -1.36 -5.50 13.06
CA ASN A 362 -0.93 -4.14 12.77
C ASN A 362 0.51 -4.13 12.25
N VAL A 363 0.79 -3.25 11.29
CA VAL A 363 2.10 -3.12 10.65
C VAL A 363 2.85 -1.87 11.12
N ASP A 364 4.17 -1.89 10.97
CA ASP A 364 5.01 -0.75 11.30
C ASP A 364 4.93 0.37 10.25
N VAL A 365 4.85 0.00 8.96
CA VAL A 365 4.61 0.90 7.83
C VAL A 365 3.44 0.36 7.00
N GLY A 366 2.52 1.24 6.61
CA GLY A 366 1.21 0.91 6.09
C GLY A 366 1.15 0.72 4.58
N PHE A 367 -0.07 0.52 4.10
CA PHE A 367 -0.37 0.42 2.68
C PHE A 367 -1.69 1.11 2.35
N LEU A 368 -1.72 1.84 1.24
CA LEU A 368 -2.94 2.40 0.64
C LEU A 368 -2.92 2.09 -0.86
N THR A 369 -4.08 2.03 -1.49
CA THR A 369 -4.15 1.80 -2.93
C THR A 369 -5.25 2.62 -3.60
N LEU A 370 -4.97 3.03 -4.84
CA LEU A 370 -5.96 3.66 -5.70
C LEU A 370 -7.16 2.72 -5.92
N LEU A 371 -6.94 1.40 -5.95
CA LEU A 371 -7.99 0.40 -6.17
C LEU A 371 -9.10 0.45 -5.11
N GLU A 372 -8.80 0.93 -3.90
CA GLU A 372 -9.82 1.12 -2.86
C GLU A 372 -10.76 2.28 -3.19
N SER A 373 -10.22 3.43 -3.64
CA SER A 373 -11.04 4.57 -4.07
C SER A 373 -11.92 4.25 -5.28
N LEU A 374 -11.49 3.29 -6.09
CA LEU A 374 -12.23 2.74 -7.23
C LEU A 374 -13.20 1.62 -6.84
N ASN A 375 -13.33 1.30 -5.53
CA ASN A 375 -14.19 0.26 -4.96
C ASN A 375 -13.87 -1.18 -5.42
N PHE A 376 -12.65 -1.46 -5.87
CA PHE A 376 -12.21 -2.82 -6.22
C PHE A 376 -11.78 -3.65 -5.01
N CYS A 377 -11.32 -3.00 -3.96
CA CYS A 377 -10.95 -3.66 -2.71
C CYS A 377 -11.23 -2.74 -1.51
N LYS A 378 -11.13 -3.29 -0.30
CA LYS A 378 -11.19 -2.53 0.94
C LYS A 378 -9.93 -2.79 1.73
N VAL A 379 -9.16 -1.72 2.00
CA VAL A 379 -7.95 -1.83 2.80
C VAL A 379 -8.35 -1.83 4.28
N GLY A 380 -7.81 -2.79 5.02
CA GLY A 380 -8.04 -2.98 6.45
C GLY A 380 -7.36 -1.92 7.32
N GLN A 381 -7.80 -1.82 8.56
CA GLN A 381 -7.22 -0.89 9.55
C GLN A 381 -5.77 -1.24 9.86
N ASN A 382 -5.40 -2.54 9.83
CA ASN A 382 -4.04 -2.97 10.10
C ASN A 382 -3.03 -2.30 9.15
N LEU A 383 -3.41 -2.05 7.88
CA LEU A 383 -2.58 -1.37 6.88
C LEU A 383 -2.81 0.14 6.81
N LYS A 384 -4.02 0.62 7.10
CA LYS A 384 -4.35 2.06 7.07
C LYS A 384 -3.79 2.84 8.25
N CYS A 385 -3.66 2.20 9.41
CA CYS A 385 -3.23 2.82 10.66
C CYS A 385 -1.90 2.19 11.14
N PRO A 386 -0.81 2.33 10.36
CA PRO A 386 0.49 1.80 10.74
C PRO A 386 1.05 2.49 11.98
N LYS A 387 2.02 1.86 12.62
CA LYS A 387 2.72 2.46 13.78
C LYS A 387 3.40 3.79 13.44
N TRP A 388 4.04 3.88 12.28
CA TRP A 388 4.69 5.09 11.77
C TRP A 388 3.90 5.61 10.58
N PRO A 389 3.71 6.94 10.43
CA PRO A 389 2.90 7.53 9.35
C PRO A 389 3.64 7.46 8.01
N ILE A 390 3.86 6.25 7.53
CA ILE A 390 4.53 5.89 6.29
C ILE A 390 3.67 4.83 5.64
N TRP A 391 3.34 5.01 4.37
CA TRP A 391 2.49 4.11 3.60
C TRP A 391 3.13 3.83 2.23
N VAL A 392 3.17 2.56 1.85
CA VAL A 392 3.34 2.18 0.45
C VAL A 392 2.03 2.47 -0.28
N ILE A 393 2.11 3.16 -1.41
CA ILE A 393 0.95 3.49 -2.24
C ILE A 393 0.98 2.63 -3.50
N GLY A 394 -0.01 1.76 -3.66
CA GLY A 394 -0.18 0.94 -4.88
C GLY A 394 -1.15 1.56 -5.88
N SER A 395 -0.73 1.71 -7.13
CA SER A 395 -1.61 2.00 -8.27
C SER A 395 -1.90 0.72 -9.08
N GLU A 396 -2.40 0.86 -10.31
CA GLU A 396 -2.64 -0.27 -11.21
C GLU A 396 -1.33 -0.99 -11.62
N SER A 397 -0.19 -0.27 -11.66
CA SER A 397 1.06 -0.79 -12.24
C SER A 397 2.33 -0.42 -11.47
N HIS A 398 2.24 0.44 -10.45
CA HIS A 398 3.41 1.02 -9.80
C HIS A 398 3.21 1.19 -8.29
N TYR A 399 4.30 1.09 -7.53
CA TYR A 399 4.31 1.33 -6.09
C TYR A 399 5.18 2.55 -5.75
N THR A 400 4.66 3.42 -4.91
CA THR A 400 5.35 4.63 -4.43
C THR A 400 5.27 4.72 -2.91
N VAL A 401 5.87 5.74 -2.29
CA VAL A 401 5.83 5.90 -0.83
C VAL A 401 5.28 7.25 -0.44
N LEU A 402 4.38 7.26 0.53
CA LEU A 402 3.83 8.44 1.18
C LEU A 402 4.23 8.44 2.65
N PHE A 403 4.62 9.58 3.21
CA PHE A 403 4.97 9.67 4.62
C PHE A 403 4.71 11.05 5.22
N ALA A 404 4.58 11.13 6.53
CA ALA A 404 4.57 12.38 7.28
C ALA A 404 5.80 12.46 8.19
N LEU A 405 6.20 13.67 8.60
CA LEU A 405 7.30 13.85 9.55
C LEU A 405 6.81 13.77 11.00
N ASP A 406 5.59 14.25 11.27
CA ASP A 406 4.99 14.23 12.60
C ASP A 406 4.12 12.97 12.78
N PRO A 407 4.42 12.07 13.73
CA PRO A 407 3.56 10.91 14.05
C PRO A 407 2.13 11.27 14.43
N SER A 408 1.90 12.48 14.98
CA SER A 408 0.58 12.89 15.47
C SER A 408 -0.47 13.05 14.36
N VAL A 409 -0.08 13.02 13.07
CA VAL A 409 -1.05 13.01 11.95
C VAL A 409 -2.00 11.80 11.98
N GLN A 410 -1.61 10.73 12.67
CA GLN A 410 -2.44 9.54 12.84
C GLN A 410 -3.35 9.61 14.06
N GLU A 411 -3.07 10.48 15.02
CA GLU A 411 -3.83 10.61 16.26
C GLU A 411 -5.23 11.17 15.96
N GLU A 412 -6.25 10.60 16.60
CA GLU A 412 -7.58 11.20 16.63
C GLU A 412 -7.53 12.46 17.50
N ASN A 413 -8.14 13.55 17.02
CA ASN A 413 -8.20 14.76 17.84
C ASN A 413 -9.24 14.56 18.96
N GLU A 414 -9.18 15.38 20.02
CA GLU A 414 -10.10 15.29 21.15
C GLU A 414 -11.57 15.39 20.73
N LEU A 415 -11.87 16.15 19.67
CA LEU A 415 -13.22 16.33 19.15
C LEU A 415 -13.75 15.08 18.44
N GLU A 416 -12.92 14.37 17.68
CA GLU A 416 -13.23 13.09 17.03
C GLU A 416 -13.41 11.98 18.06
N LEU A 417 -12.58 11.96 19.11
CA LEU A 417 -12.73 11.03 20.22
C LEU A 417 -14.05 11.29 20.97
N ARG A 418 -14.35 12.57 21.22
CA ARG A 418 -15.60 13.00 21.86
C ARG A 418 -16.82 12.65 21.02
N GLU A 419 -16.76 12.85 19.71
CA GLU A 419 -17.78 12.43 18.75
C GLU A 419 -18.00 10.92 18.81
N SER A 420 -16.94 10.14 18.72
CA SER A 420 -17.00 8.69 18.78
C SER A 420 -17.59 8.19 20.11
N GLN A 421 -17.29 8.86 21.23
CA GLN A 421 -17.87 8.55 22.54
C GLN A 421 -19.39 8.80 22.55
N ILE A 422 -19.82 9.96 22.07
CA ILE A 422 -21.25 10.34 22.04
C ILE A 422 -22.01 9.46 21.05
N ARG A 423 -21.41 9.19 19.88
CA ARG A 423 -21.96 8.32 18.85
C ARG A 423 -22.15 6.90 19.35
N ARG A 424 -21.16 6.33 20.03
CA ARG A 424 -21.27 5.00 20.64
C ARG A 424 -22.38 4.94 21.69
N ALA A 425 -22.50 5.96 22.54
CA ALA A 425 -23.57 6.03 23.53
C ALA A 425 -24.95 6.13 22.86
N PHE A 426 -25.06 6.91 21.78
CA PHE A 426 -26.28 7.01 20.97
C PHE A 426 -26.66 5.68 20.32
N ASP A 427 -25.72 5.07 19.59
CA ASP A 427 -25.96 3.82 18.85
C ASP A 427 -26.24 2.64 19.80
N ALA A 428 -25.66 2.63 21.01
CA ALA A 428 -25.98 1.64 22.04
C ALA A 428 -27.44 1.70 22.53
N ARG A 429 -28.13 2.83 22.30
CA ARG A 429 -29.54 3.03 22.63
C ARG A 429 -30.43 3.05 21.39
N ASP A 430 -29.85 2.93 20.19
CA ASP A 430 -30.58 2.82 18.94
C ASP A 430 -31.17 1.41 18.78
N GLN A 431 -32.46 1.28 19.07
CA GLN A 431 -33.21 0.02 18.90
C GLN A 431 -33.71 -0.19 17.47
N SER A 432 -33.50 0.77 16.56
CA SER A 432 -33.99 0.71 15.18
C SER A 432 -33.10 -0.13 14.24
N GLY A 433 -31.99 -0.68 14.76
CA GLY A 433 -31.04 -1.46 13.96
C GLY A 433 -30.12 -0.61 13.08
N GLY A 434 -29.84 0.64 13.50
CA GLY A 434 -28.97 1.59 12.80
C GLY A 434 -29.71 2.66 11.99
N GLY A 435 -31.00 2.88 12.26
CA GLY A 435 -31.80 3.94 11.64
C GLY A 435 -31.46 5.36 12.12
N GLY A 436 -30.61 5.50 13.16
CA GLY A 436 -30.03 6.80 13.53
C GLY A 436 -30.95 7.69 14.36
N PHE A 437 -31.91 7.12 15.09
CA PHE A 437 -32.79 7.84 16.01
C PHE A 437 -33.02 7.07 17.32
N ILE A 438 -33.27 7.80 18.41
CA ILE A 438 -33.54 7.26 19.76
C ILE A 438 -34.78 7.91 20.39
N THR A 439 -35.38 7.29 21.41
CA THR A 439 -36.50 7.92 22.16
C THR A 439 -36.01 9.03 23.08
N VAL A 440 -36.93 9.88 23.55
CA VAL A 440 -36.60 10.96 24.52
C VAL A 440 -36.03 10.38 25.83
N GLU A 441 -36.55 9.25 26.30
CA GLU A 441 -36.04 8.59 27.52
C GLU A 441 -34.61 8.06 27.32
N ALA A 442 -34.33 7.50 26.15
CA ALA A 442 -32.99 7.06 25.78
C ALA A 442 -32.02 8.24 25.65
N PHE A 443 -32.49 9.37 25.10
CA PHE A 443 -31.70 10.58 24.97
C PHE A 443 -31.25 11.14 26.33
N HIS A 444 -32.11 11.16 27.34
CA HIS A 444 -31.71 11.58 28.70
C HIS A 444 -30.59 10.71 29.28
N GLN A 445 -30.59 9.40 28.98
CA GLN A 445 -29.52 8.48 29.38
C GLN A 445 -28.21 8.79 28.64
N VAL A 446 -28.27 9.03 27.32
CA VAL A 446 -27.11 9.43 26.52
C VAL A 446 -26.52 10.75 27.03
N ALA A 447 -27.35 11.74 27.32
CA ALA A 447 -26.91 13.04 27.84
C ALA A 447 -26.23 12.90 29.21
N GLN A 448 -26.76 12.05 30.09
CA GLN A 448 -26.15 11.78 31.39
C GLN A 448 -24.82 11.02 31.26
N GLU A 449 -24.78 9.95 30.44
CA GLU A 449 -23.60 9.11 30.21
C GLU A 449 -22.45 9.91 29.59
N THR A 450 -22.77 10.83 28.70
CA THR A 450 -21.78 11.64 27.99
C THR A 450 -21.50 12.99 28.68
N ASN A 451 -22.15 13.31 29.80
CA ASN A 451 -22.07 14.60 30.49
C ASN A 451 -22.48 15.82 29.64
N ILE A 452 -23.48 15.68 28.78
CA ILE A 452 -24.05 16.79 27.99
C ILE A 452 -25.15 17.48 28.80
N ARG A 453 -25.05 18.81 28.91
CA ARG A 453 -26.01 19.66 29.62
C ARG A 453 -26.63 20.67 28.66
N LEU A 454 -27.80 20.36 28.14
CA LEU A 454 -28.53 21.25 27.23
C LEU A 454 -29.26 22.37 28.00
N PRO A 455 -29.23 23.62 27.50
CA PRO A 455 -30.15 24.66 27.96
C PRO A 455 -31.61 24.23 27.74
N ILE A 456 -32.49 24.61 28.67
CA ILE A 456 -33.91 24.18 28.69
C ILE A 456 -34.61 24.39 27.33
N LYS A 457 -34.39 25.54 26.68
CA LYS A 457 -34.97 25.84 25.36
C LYS A 457 -34.58 24.82 24.29
N LYS A 458 -33.28 24.52 24.15
CA LYS A 458 -32.77 23.55 23.15
C LYS A 458 -33.22 22.12 23.48
N LEU A 459 -33.37 21.81 24.77
CA LEU A 459 -33.89 20.52 25.21
C LEU A 459 -35.35 20.35 24.79
N ASP A 460 -36.19 21.36 25.04
CA ASP A 460 -37.61 21.35 24.66
C ASP A 460 -37.77 21.25 23.13
N ASP A 461 -36.95 21.98 22.37
CA ASP A 461 -36.98 21.96 20.90
C ASP A 461 -36.63 20.58 20.33
N ILE A 462 -35.56 19.94 20.82
CA ILE A 462 -35.14 18.60 20.38
C ILE A 462 -36.18 17.54 20.79
N CYS A 463 -36.80 17.67 21.96
CA CYS A 463 -37.77 16.68 22.45
C CYS A 463 -39.18 16.85 21.85
N ALA A 464 -39.48 17.96 21.18
CA ALA A 464 -40.81 18.29 20.68
C ALA A 464 -41.36 17.29 19.65
N THR A 465 -40.48 16.63 18.89
CA THR A 465 -40.82 15.63 17.87
C THR A 465 -41.11 14.25 18.45
N GLY A 466 -40.79 14.00 19.73
CA GLY A 466 -40.97 12.72 20.42
C GLY A 466 -39.88 11.67 20.14
N PHE A 467 -38.91 11.97 19.27
CA PHE A 467 -37.74 11.13 19.01
C PHE A 467 -36.55 12.02 18.59
N ILE A 468 -35.34 11.56 18.89
CA ILE A 468 -34.12 12.34 18.67
C ILE A 468 -33.32 11.72 17.53
N VAL A 469 -33.09 12.49 16.46
CA VAL A 469 -32.26 12.09 15.32
C VAL A 469 -30.80 12.47 15.59
N TRP A 470 -29.85 11.60 15.21
CA TRP A 470 -28.42 11.84 15.40
C TRP A 470 -27.96 13.18 14.83
N SER A 471 -28.37 13.51 13.59
CA SER A 471 -27.98 14.74 12.92
C SER A 471 -28.41 15.98 13.71
N GLU A 472 -29.64 16.02 14.20
CA GLU A 472 -30.20 17.14 14.97
C GLU A 472 -29.49 17.30 16.32
N LEU A 473 -29.32 16.20 17.05
CA LEU A 473 -28.58 16.20 18.31
C LEU A 473 -27.14 16.67 18.12
N TRP A 474 -26.47 16.18 17.08
CA TRP A 474 -25.09 16.53 16.79
C TRP A 474 -24.94 18.02 16.44
N GLN A 475 -25.87 18.60 15.66
CA GLN A 475 -25.88 20.05 15.39
C GLN A 475 -25.99 20.87 16.68
N VAL A 476 -26.83 20.44 17.62
CA VAL A 476 -26.94 21.13 18.92
C VAL A 476 -25.66 21.02 19.74
N ILE A 477 -24.99 19.88 19.72
CA ILE A 477 -23.71 19.64 20.42
C ILE A 477 -22.58 20.50 19.82
N LEU A 478 -22.57 20.70 18.50
CA LEU A 478 -21.60 21.56 17.80
C LEU A 478 -21.65 23.02 18.27
N GLU A 479 -22.84 23.52 18.56
CA GLU A 479 -23.05 24.89 19.03
C GLU A 479 -22.93 25.05 20.55
N LEU A 480 -22.79 23.95 21.29
CA LEU A 480 -22.77 23.93 22.74
C LEU A 480 -21.35 24.14 23.26
N ASP A 481 -21.21 24.97 24.29
CA ASP A 481 -19.92 25.28 24.91
C ASP A 481 -19.30 24.02 25.58
N GLN A 482 -17.97 23.95 25.62
CA GLN A 482 -17.23 22.79 26.15
C GLN A 482 -17.55 22.50 27.64
N ASN A 483 -17.78 23.53 28.45
CA ASN A 483 -18.18 23.40 29.86
C ASN A 483 -19.56 22.74 30.06
N LEU A 484 -20.40 22.75 29.02
CA LEU A 484 -21.70 22.10 28.99
C LEU A 484 -21.65 20.73 28.30
N GLY A 485 -20.44 20.24 27.97
CA GLY A 485 -20.24 18.95 27.31
C GLY A 485 -20.36 19.00 25.79
N GLY A 486 -20.44 20.21 25.20
CA GLY A 486 -20.43 20.44 23.77
C GLY A 486 -19.02 20.53 23.17
N ILE A 487 -18.93 20.83 21.87
CA ILE A 487 -17.66 20.87 21.11
C ILE A 487 -17.43 22.19 20.39
N LYS A 488 -18.11 23.26 20.80
CA LYS A 488 -17.94 24.58 20.22
C LYS A 488 -16.50 25.07 20.44
N ASP A 489 -15.80 25.28 19.32
CA ASP A 489 -14.43 25.77 19.27
C ASP A 489 -14.42 27.29 19.10
N ALA A 490 -13.81 27.99 20.05
CA ALA A 490 -13.66 29.45 20.00
C ALA A 490 -12.66 29.92 18.92
N THR A 491 -11.81 29.04 18.39
CA THR A 491 -10.79 29.36 17.39
C THR A 491 -11.30 29.27 15.94
N GLY A 492 -12.52 28.73 15.72
CA GLY A 492 -13.15 28.62 14.41
C GLY A 492 -12.59 27.52 13.50
N LEU A 493 -11.61 26.75 13.96
CA LEU A 493 -11.01 25.65 13.20
C LEU A 493 -11.78 24.33 13.37
N MET A 494 -12.63 24.21 14.39
CA MET A 494 -13.59 23.11 14.61
C MET A 494 -12.95 21.71 14.58
N GLY A 495 -11.66 21.57 14.89
CA GLY A 495 -10.94 20.30 14.80
C GLY A 495 -10.47 19.91 13.39
N LYS A 496 -10.49 20.85 12.43
CA LYS A 496 -9.86 20.68 11.12
C LYS A 496 -8.39 20.32 11.30
N LYS A 497 -7.98 19.15 10.80
CA LYS A 497 -6.57 18.74 10.80
C LYS A 497 -5.88 19.38 9.61
N VAL A 498 -4.74 20.01 9.84
CA VAL A 498 -3.86 20.53 8.79
C VAL A 498 -2.47 20.01 9.06
N PHE A 499 -1.89 19.32 8.09
CA PHE A 499 -0.57 18.72 8.21
C PHE A 499 0.08 18.55 6.85
N ASP A 500 1.41 18.42 6.85
CA ASP A 500 2.18 18.15 5.66
C ASP A 500 2.44 16.65 5.52
N ILE A 501 2.31 16.15 4.29
CA ILE A 501 2.75 14.80 3.88
C ILE A 501 3.67 14.92 2.67
N TYR A 502 4.53 13.93 2.52
CA TYR A 502 5.53 13.86 1.47
C TYR A 502 5.29 12.61 0.63
N HIS A 503 5.39 12.76 -0.68
CA HIS A 503 5.24 11.67 -1.64
C HIS A 503 6.54 11.50 -2.43
N PHE A 504 7.08 10.28 -2.42
CA PHE A 504 8.24 9.90 -3.20
C PHE A 504 7.84 8.89 -4.29
N ASN A 505 8.02 9.26 -5.56
CA ASN A 505 7.55 8.46 -6.70
C ASN A 505 8.53 7.34 -7.14
N GLY A 506 9.82 7.42 -6.78
CA GLY A 506 10.84 6.41 -7.09
C GLY A 506 11.29 6.26 -8.55
N ILE A 507 10.57 6.83 -9.52
CA ILE A 507 10.79 6.57 -10.96
C ILE A 507 12.02 7.31 -11.49
N ALA A 508 13.05 6.61 -11.97
CA ALA A 508 14.19 7.21 -12.68
C ALA A 508 14.22 6.97 -14.19
N LYS A 509 13.17 6.38 -14.76
CA LYS A 509 13.14 6.10 -16.19
C LYS A 509 12.89 7.39 -16.98
N SER A 510 13.90 7.86 -17.71
CA SER A 510 13.68 8.75 -18.83
C SER A 510 13.12 7.92 -19.99
N ASP A 511 11.98 8.31 -20.55
CA ASP A 511 11.41 7.67 -21.75
C ASP A 511 12.30 7.96 -22.97
N ILE A 512 13.42 7.24 -23.09
CA ILE A 512 14.31 7.32 -24.25
C ILE A 512 14.31 6.02 -25.07
N ASN A 513 13.84 4.88 -24.52
CA ASN A 513 13.95 3.58 -25.20
C ASN A 513 12.67 2.71 -25.25
N GLY A 514 11.48 3.31 -25.11
CA GLY A 514 10.22 2.61 -25.42
C GLY A 514 9.88 2.74 -26.90
N GLY A 515 10.17 1.72 -27.71
CA GLY A 515 9.67 1.61 -29.07
C GLY A 515 8.15 1.46 -29.09
N GLY A 516 7.45 2.59 -29.09
CA GLY A 516 6.00 2.70 -29.22
C GLY A 516 5.68 4.16 -29.46
N GLN A 517 4.95 4.47 -30.53
CA GLN A 517 4.63 5.82 -30.98
C GLN A 517 4.03 6.68 -29.85
N ALA A 518 4.86 7.45 -29.16
CA ALA A 518 4.41 8.62 -28.43
C ALA A 518 4.07 9.67 -29.48
N MET A 519 2.77 9.89 -29.73
CA MET A 519 2.31 11.02 -30.51
C MET A 519 2.81 12.30 -29.83
N ALA A 520 3.71 12.99 -30.50
CA ALA A 520 4.04 14.36 -30.17
C ALA A 520 2.74 15.18 -30.23
N VAL A 521 2.20 15.54 -29.07
CA VAL A 521 1.22 16.61 -28.98
C VAL A 521 1.99 17.89 -29.31
N GLU A 522 1.65 18.50 -30.44
CA GLU A 522 2.18 19.82 -30.84
C GLU A 522 2.08 20.80 -29.66
N GLY A 523 3.24 21.16 -29.09
CA GLY A 523 3.37 22.26 -28.13
C GLY A 523 3.55 21.91 -26.64
N GLY A 524 3.61 20.64 -26.23
CA GLY A 524 3.85 20.26 -24.83
C GLY A 524 5.16 19.49 -24.64
N MET A 525 6.08 19.97 -23.80
CA MET A 525 7.20 19.15 -23.32
C MET A 525 6.62 17.93 -22.59
N VAL A 526 6.94 16.71 -23.03
CA VAL A 526 6.66 15.49 -22.26
C VAL A 526 7.36 15.63 -20.91
N PRO A 527 6.65 15.50 -19.76
CA PRO A 527 7.30 15.62 -18.46
C PRO A 527 8.37 14.53 -18.34
N MET A 528 9.64 14.91 -18.24
CA MET A 528 10.71 13.95 -17.99
C MET A 528 10.41 13.26 -16.65
N GLN A 529 10.12 11.96 -16.69
CA GLN A 529 9.95 11.17 -15.48
C GLN A 529 11.32 11.06 -14.79
N ARG A 530 11.39 11.59 -13.57
CA ARG A 530 12.56 11.58 -12.69
C ARG A 530 12.10 11.33 -11.25
N PRO A 531 12.99 10.89 -10.36
CA PRO A 531 12.64 10.74 -8.95
C PRO A 531 12.26 12.11 -8.41
N ARG A 532 11.15 12.20 -7.70
CA ARG A 532 10.63 13.43 -7.13
C ARG A 532 10.12 13.18 -5.72
N LEU A 533 10.37 14.17 -4.87
CA LEU A 533 9.81 14.27 -3.53
C LEU A 533 8.84 15.46 -3.51
N THR A 534 7.54 15.18 -3.52
CA THR A 534 6.50 16.22 -3.53
C THR A 534 5.96 16.42 -2.12
N LYS A 535 5.97 17.65 -1.64
CA LYS A 535 5.32 18.06 -0.38
C LYS A 535 3.86 18.44 -0.65
N LEU A 536 2.92 17.76 0.00
CA LEU A 536 1.49 18.05 -0.05
C LEU A 536 1.05 18.62 1.30
N ASN A 537 0.30 19.73 1.23
CA ASN A 537 -0.38 20.31 2.38
C ASN A 537 -1.78 19.69 2.40
N VAL A 538 -2.08 18.93 3.45
CA VAL A 538 -3.36 18.23 3.60
C VAL A 538 -4.21 18.96 4.62
N SER A 539 -5.48 19.16 4.27
CA SER A 539 -6.49 19.63 5.19
C SER A 539 -7.65 18.66 5.23
N VAL A 540 -7.98 18.19 6.43
CA VAL A 540 -9.04 17.22 6.67
C VAL A 540 -10.12 17.92 7.50
N PRO A 541 -11.28 18.22 6.91
CA PRO A 541 -12.40 18.72 7.70
C PRO A 541 -12.88 17.62 8.65
N PRO A 542 -13.44 17.98 9.81
CA PRO A 542 -14.07 17.01 10.68
C PRO A 542 -15.16 16.20 9.96
N LYS A 543 -15.36 14.95 10.37
CA LYS A 543 -16.31 14.01 9.73
C LYS A 543 -17.72 14.60 9.57
N TRP A 544 -18.12 15.46 10.52
CA TRP A 544 -19.45 16.05 10.64
C TRP A 544 -19.63 17.42 9.94
N THR A 545 -18.61 17.97 9.29
CA THR A 545 -18.79 19.24 8.57
C THR A 545 -19.89 19.05 7.51
N PRO A 546 -20.97 19.84 7.47
CA PRO A 546 -21.99 19.66 6.43
C PRO A 546 -21.39 19.94 5.03
N GLU A 547 -21.90 19.29 3.99
CA GLU A 547 -21.34 19.42 2.64
C GLU A 547 -21.41 20.86 2.10
N GLU A 548 -22.43 21.60 2.51
CA GLU A 548 -22.68 23.01 2.15
C GLU A 548 -21.59 23.96 2.67
N TYR A 549 -20.89 23.61 3.76
CA TYR A 549 -19.77 24.41 4.28
C TYR A 549 -18.42 24.02 3.65
N MET A 550 -18.38 22.99 2.79
CA MET A 550 -17.15 22.63 2.06
C MET A 550 -16.91 23.51 0.83
N THR A 551 -17.95 24.10 0.25
CA THR A 551 -17.87 24.96 -0.95
C THR A 551 -17.58 26.43 -0.63
N CYS A 552 -17.65 26.83 0.65
CA CYS A 552 -17.34 28.19 1.10
C CYS A 552 -15.84 28.39 1.40
N ALA A 553 -15.01 28.40 0.36
CA ALA A 553 -13.66 28.95 0.42
C ALA A 553 -13.39 30.01 -0.67
N LEU A 554 -14.45 30.51 -1.33
CA LEU A 554 -14.37 31.75 -2.09
C LEU A 554 -14.82 32.89 -1.17
N PRO A 555 -13.94 33.83 -0.79
CA PRO A 555 -14.37 34.96 0.03
C PRO A 555 -15.38 35.81 -0.76
N PRO A 556 -16.36 36.43 -0.09
CA PRO A 556 -17.16 37.47 -0.73
C PRO A 556 -16.20 38.56 -1.20
N SER A 557 -16.40 39.05 -2.41
CA SER A 557 -15.67 40.18 -2.98
C SER A 557 -15.96 41.45 -2.17
N SER A 558 -15.26 41.63 -1.05
CA SER A 558 -15.16 42.91 -0.35
C SER A 558 -13.77 43.46 -0.58
N SER A 559 -13.73 44.51 -1.38
CA SER A 559 -12.58 45.37 -1.58
C SER A 559 -12.08 45.91 -0.24
N GLU A 560 -10.96 45.39 0.26
CA GLU A 560 -10.07 46.14 1.14
C GLU A 560 -8.67 45.51 1.08
N LYS A 561 -7.69 46.35 0.76
CA LYS A 561 -6.28 45.99 0.68
C LYS A 561 -5.78 45.75 2.10
N ASP A 562 -5.65 44.49 2.51
CA ASP A 562 -4.77 44.14 3.63
C ASP A 562 -4.23 42.70 3.49
N SER A 563 -2.90 42.59 3.56
CA SER A 563 -2.09 41.39 3.86
C SER A 563 -2.12 40.20 2.88
N GLU A 564 -1.16 40.16 1.97
CA GLU A 564 -0.89 39.10 0.98
C GLU A 564 -0.33 37.77 1.57
N VAL A 565 -0.61 37.44 2.84
CA VAL A 565 0.08 36.33 3.55
C VAL A 565 -0.81 35.12 3.87
N ASN A 566 -2.14 35.18 3.69
CA ASN A 566 -3.04 34.08 4.08
C ASN A 566 -4.21 33.83 3.10
N GLN A 567 -3.95 33.74 1.79
CA GLN A 567 -4.94 33.12 0.90
C GLN A 567 -4.82 31.59 0.99
N PRO A 568 -5.90 30.83 1.27
CA PRO A 568 -5.86 29.38 1.27
C PRO A 568 -5.46 28.89 -0.13
N LYS A 569 -4.39 28.09 -0.21
CA LYS A 569 -3.92 27.51 -1.48
C LYS A 569 -5.07 26.75 -2.16
N PRO A 570 -5.22 26.86 -3.48
CA PRO A 570 -6.30 26.19 -4.19
C PRO A 570 -6.21 24.68 -3.98
N VAL A 571 -7.35 24.05 -3.71
CA VAL A 571 -7.46 22.59 -3.61
C VAL A 571 -7.18 22.00 -4.98
N GLN A 572 -6.24 21.06 -5.03
CA GLN A 572 -5.83 20.39 -6.25
C GLN A 572 -6.18 18.90 -6.18
N HIS A 573 -6.34 18.26 -7.34
CA HIS A 573 -6.68 16.85 -7.45
C HIS A 573 -5.64 16.08 -8.28
N ALA A 574 -5.29 14.89 -7.80
CA ALA A 574 -4.44 13.90 -8.45
C ALA A 574 -4.83 12.51 -7.91
N PRO A 575 -4.54 11.40 -8.62
CA PRO A 575 -4.91 10.04 -8.15
C PRO A 575 -4.39 9.70 -6.74
N LEU A 576 -3.24 10.26 -6.34
CA LEU A 576 -2.72 10.14 -4.97
C LEU A 576 -3.69 10.70 -3.91
N VAL A 577 -4.40 11.79 -4.22
CA VAL A 577 -5.39 12.40 -3.32
C VAL A 577 -6.54 11.45 -3.03
N ASP A 578 -6.93 10.61 -3.99
CA ASP A 578 -7.97 9.62 -3.78
C ASP A 578 -7.52 8.50 -2.85
N CYS A 579 -6.23 8.12 -2.91
CA CYS A 579 -5.62 7.21 -1.92
C CYS A 579 -5.61 7.84 -0.51
N ILE A 580 -5.20 9.12 -0.40
CA ILE A 580 -5.19 9.87 0.87
C ILE A 580 -6.61 9.91 1.47
N ARG A 581 -7.64 10.08 0.64
CA ARG A 581 -9.04 10.11 1.07
C ARG A 581 -9.54 8.80 1.65
N THR A 582 -8.93 7.66 1.31
CA THR A 582 -9.33 6.37 1.92
C THR A 582 -8.83 6.22 3.36
N ARG A 583 -7.82 7.00 3.76
CA ARG A 583 -7.34 7.11 5.15
C ARG A 583 -7.92 8.31 5.90
N TRP A 584 -7.98 9.47 5.24
CA TRP A 584 -8.55 10.70 5.77
C TRP A 584 -9.70 11.14 4.89
N SER A 585 -10.90 10.68 5.23
CA SER A 585 -12.13 11.00 4.49
C SER A 585 -12.25 12.51 4.29
N ARG A 586 -12.60 12.93 3.06
CA ARG A 586 -12.79 14.35 2.69
C ARG A 586 -11.53 15.21 2.76
N ALA A 587 -10.34 14.61 2.78
CA ALA A 587 -9.09 15.34 2.65
C ALA A 587 -9.06 16.19 1.37
N ALA A 588 -8.62 17.44 1.53
CA ALA A 588 -8.29 18.38 0.48
C ALA A 588 -6.79 18.64 0.50
N CYS A 589 -6.13 18.47 -0.65
CA CYS A 589 -4.68 18.57 -0.78
C CYS A 589 -4.29 19.76 -1.66
N SER A 590 -3.13 20.34 -1.39
CA SER A 590 -2.49 21.30 -2.28
C SER A 590 -0.98 21.08 -2.29
N TRP A 591 -0.33 21.33 -3.42
CA TRP A 591 1.13 21.22 -3.58
C TRP A 591 1.64 22.34 -4.48
N SER A 592 2.96 22.45 -4.58
CA SER A 592 3.65 23.38 -5.46
C SER A 592 4.46 22.60 -6.50
N GLY A 593 4.49 23.10 -7.74
CA GLY A 593 5.17 22.42 -8.85
C GLY A 593 4.33 21.31 -9.48
N ASP A 594 5.02 20.30 -10.03
CA ASP A 594 4.39 19.19 -10.75
C ASP A 594 3.47 18.35 -9.86
N PRO A 595 2.37 17.81 -10.42
CA PRO A 595 1.49 16.91 -9.67
C PRO A 595 2.21 15.64 -9.20
N PRO A 596 1.87 15.12 -8.01
CA PRO A 596 2.37 13.84 -7.55
C PRO A 596 1.90 12.73 -8.50
N SER A 597 2.84 11.90 -8.98
CA SER A 597 2.54 10.80 -9.93
C SER A 597 2.68 9.46 -9.25
N ILE A 598 1.59 8.69 -9.26
CA ILE A 598 1.56 7.29 -8.82
C ILE A 598 1.28 6.32 -9.98
N VAL A 599 1.12 6.86 -11.19
CA VAL A 599 0.86 6.13 -12.44
C VAL A 599 2.02 6.36 -13.39
#